data_AF-A0A847N3E1-F1
#
_entry.id   AF-A0A847N3E1-F1
#
_cell.length_a   1.000
_cell.length_b   1.000
_cell.length_c   1.000
_cell.angle_alpha   90.00
_cell.angle_beta   90.00
_cell.angle_gamma   90.00
#
_symmetry.space_group_name_H-M   'P 1'
#
loop_
_entity.id
_entity.type
_entity.pdbx_description
1 polymer ?
#
loop_
_entity_poly.entity_id
_entity_poly.type
_entity_poly.pdbx_seq_one_letter_code
_entity_poly.pdbx_strand_id
1 'polypeptide(L)'
;MRSVRKPFSIKSRLIILFTAILLVFLAGIGTLTYLRWTSSARITMQNISDTLSNSLQDQIHSFFQTPLEVNQVSHTFFEKKTVDLSDPQIRDSYFASLLSSIKGPIYSLSIGTEEGYYYGARKNVEAVVELMHNDIQTGGKSWYYALNDDFSAGQRVVEAGLFDPRTRPWYQAAVEHKAPIFSPVYKHFIMNDLTISAATPVYDKEGELEGVLGTHLLLTDLGSALADVVALFNGQAIIVEKDTGLLIANSLGLESHAVSDDGQLQRVHISKLPTLAFSLAFEEAVSQSASKSVQRGEYERYQITTQSLSYPGIDWLVLTAIPNSLLFSHVQETLVVTILLTLLAGSLAAITYQFFIEHLLKQVNALLKVSEALAAGDLTKRVNVTKDDEIGAISHSLNHVADSMQLLINNLEQQVEERTKALHQANRSLEENTLQLELLLNSTAEAIYGIDLHGKCTFCNRSTLQILGFHSIDDVLGRNMHELIHHSKADGTPLTIEECKIFHSMHQGVGIESEDEFFWKADGTSFNVSYHSFPQIREG
;
A
#
# COMPACT_ATOMS: atom_id res chain seq x y z
N MET A 1 -14.21 -31.66 29.42
CA MET A 1 -13.17 -30.64 29.67
C MET A 1 -13.17 -29.64 28.52
N ARG A 2 -13.68 -28.41 28.71
CA ARG A 2 -13.57 -27.34 27.70
C ARG A 2 -12.19 -26.70 27.83
N SER A 3 -11.37 -26.75 26.78
CA SER A 3 -10.07 -26.07 26.75
C SER A 3 -10.31 -24.55 26.77
N VAL A 4 -10.05 -23.91 27.90
CA VAL A 4 -10.03 -22.45 28.00
C VAL A 4 -8.81 -21.96 27.20
N ARG A 5 -9.04 -21.48 25.96
CA ARG A 5 -8.00 -20.81 25.17
C ARG A 5 -7.49 -19.62 25.99
N LYS A 6 -6.18 -19.54 26.25
CA LYS A 6 -5.57 -18.37 26.91
C LYS A 6 -5.95 -17.11 26.09
N PRO A 7 -6.50 -16.07 26.72
CA PRO A 7 -6.85 -14.84 26.00
C PRO A 7 -5.59 -14.18 25.45
N PHE A 8 -5.64 -13.71 24.20
CA PHE A 8 -4.55 -12.97 23.58
C PHE A 8 -4.18 -11.74 24.43
N SER A 9 -2.88 -11.56 24.69
CA SER A 9 -2.37 -10.38 25.39
C SER A 9 -2.77 -9.09 24.64
N ILE A 10 -2.93 -7.99 25.38
CA ILE A 10 -3.23 -6.68 24.77
C ILE A 10 -2.14 -6.30 23.75
N LYS A 11 -0.87 -6.64 24.05
CA LYS A 11 0.27 -6.49 23.12
C LYS A 11 -0.01 -7.17 21.78
N SER A 12 -0.38 -8.44 21.81
CA SER A 12 -0.62 -9.23 20.60
C SER A 12 -1.77 -8.67 19.78
N ARG A 13 -2.84 -8.22 20.42
CA ARG A 13 -3.99 -7.60 19.72
C ARG A 13 -3.62 -6.30 19.03
N LEU A 14 -2.88 -5.42 19.70
CA LEU A 14 -2.41 -4.16 19.12
C LEU A 14 -1.47 -4.39 17.92
N ILE A 15 -0.50 -5.29 18.05
CA ILE A 15 0.42 -5.65 16.96
C ILE A 15 -0.33 -6.23 15.76
N ILE A 16 -1.26 -7.16 15.98
CA ILE A 16 -2.04 -7.76 14.89
C ILE A 16 -2.89 -6.68 14.20
N LEU A 17 -3.55 -5.80 14.95
CA LEU A 17 -4.36 -4.72 14.41
C LEU A 17 -3.52 -3.77 13.55
N PHE A 18 -2.38 -3.32 14.06
CA PHE A 18 -1.47 -2.44 13.33
C PHE A 18 -0.95 -3.11 12.06
N THR A 19 -0.52 -4.38 12.16
CA THR A 19 -0.01 -5.14 11.01
C THR A 19 -1.10 -5.29 9.93
N ALA A 20 -2.34 -5.57 10.32
CA ALA A 20 -3.46 -5.66 9.39
C ALA A 20 -3.72 -4.31 8.68
N ILE A 21 -3.75 -3.19 9.43
CA ILE A 21 -3.92 -1.86 8.86
C ILE A 21 -2.77 -1.50 7.91
N LEU A 22 -1.53 -1.80 8.31
CA LEU A 22 -0.34 -1.55 7.50
C LEU A 22 -0.39 -2.33 6.19
N LEU A 23 -0.76 -3.62 6.22
CA LEU A 23 -0.90 -4.45 5.02
C LEU A 23 -1.98 -3.91 4.08
N VAL A 24 -3.15 -3.50 4.61
CA VAL A 24 -4.22 -2.89 3.80
C VAL A 24 -3.73 -1.59 3.15
N PHE A 25 -3.01 -0.76 3.91
CA PHE A 25 -2.47 0.50 3.40
C PHE A 25 -1.41 0.29 2.31
N LEU A 26 -0.47 -0.63 2.53
CA LEU A 26 0.55 -1.00 1.55
C LEU A 26 -0.07 -1.60 0.28
N ALA A 27 -1.09 -2.46 0.42
CA ALA A 27 -1.83 -3.00 -0.71
C ALA A 27 -2.59 -1.91 -1.49
N GLY A 28 -3.18 -0.95 -0.77
CA GLY A 28 -3.87 0.21 -1.37
C GLY A 28 -2.93 1.10 -2.17
N ILE A 29 -1.78 1.47 -1.59
CA ILE A 29 -0.74 2.25 -2.29
C ILE A 29 -0.19 1.47 -3.48
N GLY A 30 0.12 0.19 -3.30
CA GLY A 30 0.64 -0.66 -4.37
C GLY A 30 -0.33 -0.74 -5.55
N THR A 31 -1.62 -0.95 -5.27
CA THR A 31 -2.67 -1.00 -6.30
C THR A 31 -2.84 0.35 -6.99
N LEU A 32 -2.91 1.45 -6.24
CA LEU A 32 -3.07 2.80 -6.82
C LEU A 32 -1.87 3.18 -7.69
N THR A 33 -0.66 2.85 -7.23
CA THR A 33 0.58 3.10 -7.98
C THR A 33 0.59 2.28 -9.26
N TYR A 34 0.25 0.99 -9.18
CA TYR A 34 0.12 0.12 -10.35
C TYR A 34 -0.89 0.66 -11.37
N LEU A 35 -2.09 1.04 -10.93
CA LEU A 35 -3.15 1.58 -11.80
C LEU A 35 -2.77 2.92 -12.45
N ARG A 36 -2.16 3.83 -11.67
CA ARG A 36 -1.64 5.10 -12.20
C ARG A 36 -0.55 4.87 -13.22
N TRP A 37 0.33 3.93 -12.92
CA TRP A 37 1.47 3.60 -13.74
C TRP A 37 1.06 2.93 -15.07
N THR A 38 0.16 1.94 -15.07
CA THR A 38 -0.38 1.32 -16.29
C THR A 38 -1.16 2.34 -17.14
N SER A 39 -1.92 3.24 -16.50
CA SER A 39 -2.60 4.32 -17.21
C SER A 39 -1.61 5.29 -17.86
N SER A 40 -0.54 5.68 -17.14
CA SER A 40 0.51 6.54 -17.69
C SER A 40 1.21 5.88 -18.87
N ALA A 41 1.60 4.60 -18.75
CA ALA A 41 2.24 3.85 -19.82
C ALA A 41 1.36 3.80 -21.08
N ARG A 42 0.05 3.58 -20.91
CA ARG A 42 -0.91 3.60 -22.02
C ARG A 42 -1.02 4.96 -22.69
N ILE A 43 -1.09 6.06 -21.92
CA ILE A 43 -1.15 7.43 -22.46
C ILE A 43 0.14 7.78 -23.20
N THR A 44 1.30 7.49 -22.62
CA THR A 44 2.59 7.72 -23.27
C THR A 44 2.69 6.96 -24.58
N MET A 45 2.27 5.69 -24.59
CA MET A 45 2.25 4.89 -25.80
C MET A 45 1.33 5.47 -26.88
N GLN A 46 0.13 5.92 -26.50
CA GLN A 46 -0.76 6.61 -27.42
C GLN A 46 -0.11 7.87 -27.99
N ASN A 47 0.54 8.69 -27.16
CA ASN A 47 1.23 9.89 -27.63
C ASN A 47 2.41 9.57 -28.57
N ILE A 48 3.18 8.51 -28.29
CA ILE A 48 4.27 8.08 -29.18
C ILE A 48 3.70 7.59 -30.50
N SER A 49 2.67 6.72 -30.46
CA SER A 49 1.95 6.24 -31.65
C SER A 49 1.44 7.42 -32.49
N ASP A 50 0.79 8.41 -31.88
CA ASP A 50 0.27 9.59 -32.57
C ASP A 50 1.39 10.45 -33.18
N THR A 51 2.44 10.71 -32.41
CA THR A 51 3.60 11.50 -32.87
C THR A 51 4.28 10.82 -34.05
N LEU A 52 4.51 9.52 -33.95
CA LEU A 52 5.15 8.73 -34.99
C LEU A 52 4.26 8.64 -36.23
N SER A 53 2.96 8.42 -36.05
CA SER A 53 2.01 8.36 -37.15
C SER A 53 1.92 9.68 -37.91
N ASN A 54 1.87 10.81 -37.20
CA ASN A 54 1.87 12.13 -37.82
C ASN A 54 3.19 12.42 -38.54
N SER A 55 4.33 12.10 -37.91
CA SER A 55 5.65 12.31 -38.52
C SER A 55 5.82 11.46 -39.79
N LEU A 56 5.34 10.21 -39.78
CA LEU A 56 5.33 9.35 -40.95
C LEU A 56 4.40 9.89 -42.03
N GLN A 57 3.20 10.34 -41.66
CA GLN A 57 2.25 10.93 -42.59
C GLN A 57 2.86 12.18 -43.27
N ASP A 58 3.52 13.06 -42.52
CA ASP A 58 4.18 14.25 -43.06
C ASP A 58 5.33 13.88 -44.01
N GLN A 59 6.17 12.91 -43.61
CA GLN A 59 7.28 12.44 -44.43
C GLN A 59 6.79 11.79 -45.73
N ILE A 60 5.80 10.91 -45.64
CA ILE A 60 5.16 10.26 -46.79
C ILE A 60 4.47 11.29 -47.67
N HIS A 61 3.75 12.24 -47.07
CA HIS A 61 3.09 13.30 -47.83
C HIS A 61 4.09 14.13 -48.61
N SER A 62 5.19 14.56 -47.98
CA SER A 62 6.27 15.26 -48.69
C SER A 62 6.86 14.40 -49.81
N PHE A 63 7.03 13.09 -49.60
CA PHE A 63 7.58 12.18 -50.61
C PHE A 63 6.73 12.10 -51.88
N PHE A 64 5.41 12.08 -51.76
CA PHE A 64 4.49 11.99 -52.91
C PHE A 64 4.07 13.35 -53.46
N GLN A 65 3.92 14.37 -52.62
CA GLN A 65 3.45 15.69 -53.05
C GLN A 65 4.49 16.42 -53.90
N THR A 66 5.78 16.39 -53.50
CA THR A 66 6.84 17.12 -54.21
C THR A 66 6.97 16.73 -55.70
N PRO A 67 6.95 15.44 -56.09
CA PRO A 67 6.92 15.04 -57.50
C PRO A 67 5.77 15.61 -58.32
N LEU A 68 4.57 15.69 -57.75
CA LEU A 68 3.41 16.27 -58.42
C LEU A 68 3.60 17.77 -58.65
N GLU A 69 4.14 18.47 -57.66
CA GLU A 69 4.44 19.91 -57.77
C GLU A 69 5.52 20.19 -58.82
N VAL A 70 6.59 19.38 -58.86
CA VAL A 70 7.63 19.50 -59.87
C VAL A 70 7.09 19.24 -61.28
N ASN A 71 6.25 18.21 -61.44
CA ASN A 71 5.56 17.98 -62.71
C ASN A 71 4.62 19.14 -63.07
N GLN A 72 3.89 19.72 -62.11
CA GLN A 72 2.97 20.83 -62.37
C GLN A 72 3.70 22.09 -62.85
N VAL A 73 4.85 22.39 -62.23
CA VAL A 73 5.75 23.45 -62.68
C VAL A 73 6.22 23.16 -64.10
N SER A 74 6.73 21.96 -64.34
CA SER A 74 7.23 21.54 -65.66
C SER A 74 6.16 21.61 -66.74
N HIS A 75 4.98 21.07 -66.45
CA HIS A 75 3.81 21.12 -67.32
C HIS A 75 3.50 22.56 -67.73
N THR A 76 3.55 23.52 -66.78
CA THR A 76 3.31 24.94 -67.09
C THR A 76 4.35 25.50 -68.07
N PHE A 77 5.64 25.14 -67.92
CA PHE A 77 6.68 25.59 -68.84
C PHE A 77 6.53 25.02 -70.26
N PHE A 78 6.13 23.75 -70.38
CA PHE A 78 5.91 23.10 -71.67
C PHE A 78 4.61 23.55 -72.34
N GLU A 79 3.51 23.65 -71.60
CA GLU A 79 2.22 24.15 -72.12
C GLU A 79 2.34 25.58 -72.65
N LYS A 80 3.12 26.44 -71.97
CA LYS A 80 3.39 27.82 -72.42
C LYS A 80 4.49 27.94 -73.47
N LYS A 81 5.10 26.83 -73.90
CA LYS A 81 6.21 26.79 -74.87
C LYS A 81 7.41 27.67 -74.46
N THR A 82 7.63 27.80 -73.16
CA THR A 82 8.78 28.54 -72.61
C THR A 82 10.06 27.72 -72.68
N VAL A 83 9.93 26.38 -72.65
CA VAL A 83 11.03 25.44 -72.83
C VAL A 83 10.81 24.72 -74.16
N ASP A 84 11.76 24.89 -75.09
CA ASP A 84 11.75 24.21 -76.39
C ASP A 84 12.53 22.89 -76.28
N LEU A 85 11.85 21.77 -76.54
CA LEU A 85 12.45 20.43 -76.50
C LEU A 85 13.36 20.13 -77.71
N SER A 86 13.21 20.90 -78.80
CA SER A 86 14.00 20.73 -80.01
C SER A 86 15.37 21.38 -79.91
N ASP A 87 15.55 22.35 -79.02
CA ASP A 87 16.83 22.98 -78.69
C ASP A 87 17.53 22.21 -77.56
N PRO A 88 18.63 21.49 -77.84
CA PRO A 88 19.32 20.72 -76.82
C PRO A 88 19.86 21.58 -75.68
N GLN A 89 20.29 22.82 -75.95
CA GLN A 89 20.88 23.67 -74.92
C GLN A 89 19.82 24.12 -73.91
N ILE A 90 18.64 24.54 -74.39
CA ILE A 90 17.52 24.95 -73.53
C ILE A 90 16.97 23.75 -72.76
N ARG A 91 16.72 22.63 -73.46
CA ARG A 91 16.18 21.40 -72.87
C ARG A 91 17.07 20.83 -71.78
N ASP A 92 18.36 20.68 -72.08
CA ASP A 92 19.30 20.03 -71.17
C ASP A 92 19.53 20.90 -69.92
N SER A 93 19.76 22.20 -70.12
CA SER A 93 19.92 23.15 -69.01
C SER A 93 18.68 23.18 -68.11
N TYR A 94 17.48 23.10 -68.69
CA TYR A 94 16.24 23.05 -67.92
C TYR A 94 16.16 21.83 -66.99
N PHE A 95 16.32 20.62 -67.51
CA PHE A 95 16.20 19.41 -66.68
C PHE A 95 17.33 19.29 -65.65
N ALA A 96 18.56 19.60 -66.05
CA ALA A 96 19.72 19.51 -65.18
C ALA A 96 19.68 20.56 -64.06
N SER A 97 19.29 21.81 -64.37
CA SER A 97 19.16 22.87 -63.35
C SER A 97 18.02 22.56 -62.37
N LEU A 98 16.87 22.13 -62.87
CA LEU A 98 15.72 21.78 -62.03
C LEU A 98 16.08 20.63 -61.08
N LEU A 99 16.62 19.51 -61.59
CA LEU A 99 16.99 18.37 -60.75
C LEU A 99 18.10 18.71 -59.75
N SER A 100 19.07 19.54 -60.13
CA SER A 100 20.15 19.99 -59.24
C SER A 100 19.66 20.91 -58.12
N SER A 101 18.58 21.66 -58.36
CA SER A 101 17.97 22.54 -57.35
C SER A 101 17.10 21.79 -56.34
N ILE A 102 16.59 20.61 -56.71
CA ILE A 102 15.69 19.81 -55.88
C ILE A 102 16.48 18.92 -54.92
N LYS A 103 16.30 19.20 -53.62
CA LYS A 103 16.71 18.31 -52.54
C LYS A 103 15.60 17.30 -52.26
N GLY A 104 15.97 16.04 -52.01
CA GLY A 104 15.02 15.00 -51.66
C GLY A 104 15.10 13.76 -52.57
N PRO A 105 14.09 12.89 -52.51
CA PRO A 105 14.11 11.52 -53.05
C PRO A 105 13.88 11.44 -54.57
N ILE A 106 13.74 12.59 -55.23
CA ILE A 106 13.62 12.64 -56.69
C ILE A 106 14.99 12.34 -57.27
N TYR A 107 15.10 11.15 -57.86
CA TYR A 107 16.31 10.75 -58.58
C TYR A 107 16.24 11.16 -60.04
N SER A 108 15.06 11.33 -60.66
CA SER A 108 15.00 11.68 -62.08
C SER A 108 13.75 12.47 -62.47
N LEU A 109 13.94 13.37 -63.44
CA LEU A 109 12.93 14.16 -64.13
C LEU A 109 13.07 13.93 -65.62
N SER A 110 11.97 13.71 -66.32
CA SER A 110 12.01 13.42 -67.74
C SER A 110 10.72 13.76 -68.47
N ILE A 111 10.81 13.74 -69.80
CA ILE A 111 9.66 13.73 -70.70
C ILE A 111 9.84 12.62 -71.73
N GLY A 112 8.76 11.85 -71.94
CA GLY A 112 8.62 10.95 -73.07
C GLY A 112 7.68 11.56 -74.10
N THR A 113 8.09 11.69 -75.36
CA THR A 113 7.24 12.25 -76.42
C THR A 113 6.40 11.17 -77.11
N GLU A 114 5.38 11.57 -77.87
CA GLU A 114 4.56 10.64 -78.67
C GLU A 114 5.38 9.89 -79.73
N GLU A 115 6.43 10.54 -80.28
CA GLU A 115 7.36 9.93 -81.23
C GLU A 115 8.26 8.86 -80.58
N GLY A 116 8.28 8.77 -79.24
CA GLY A 116 9.09 7.83 -78.48
C GLY A 116 10.45 8.39 -78.05
N TYR A 117 10.67 9.70 -78.18
CA TYR A 117 11.88 10.33 -77.65
C TYR A 117 11.82 10.46 -76.13
N TYR A 118 12.96 10.34 -75.48
CA TYR A 118 13.07 10.44 -74.03
C TYR A 118 14.22 11.35 -73.63
N TYR A 119 13.87 12.44 -72.97
CA TYR A 119 14.81 13.46 -72.51
C TYR A 119 14.64 13.73 -71.03
N GLY A 120 15.71 14.04 -70.32
CA GLY A 120 15.62 14.38 -68.91
C GLY A 120 16.95 14.46 -68.21
N ALA A 121 16.91 14.49 -66.88
CA ALA A 121 18.07 14.35 -66.02
C ALA A 121 17.82 13.27 -64.96
N ARG A 122 18.88 12.64 -64.49
CA ARG A 122 18.85 11.71 -63.35
C ARG A 122 20.02 11.93 -62.41
N LYS A 123 19.89 11.48 -61.18
CA LYS A 123 20.97 11.24 -60.21
C LYS A 123 21.36 9.77 -60.33
N ASN A 124 22.64 9.50 -60.52
CA ASN A 124 23.16 8.13 -60.50
C ASN A 124 23.32 7.60 -59.06
N VAL A 125 23.89 6.41 -58.89
CA VAL A 125 24.09 5.79 -57.56
C VAL A 125 25.01 6.59 -56.64
N GLU A 126 25.85 7.47 -57.18
CA GLU A 126 26.72 8.40 -56.43
C GLU A 126 26.06 9.78 -56.22
N ALA A 127 24.77 9.90 -56.52
CA ALA A 127 23.98 11.14 -56.49
C ALA A 127 24.49 12.25 -57.43
N VAL A 128 25.30 11.90 -58.43
CA VAL A 128 25.77 12.83 -59.48
C VAL A 128 24.70 12.97 -60.55
N VAL A 129 24.42 14.21 -60.98
CA VAL A 129 23.43 14.51 -62.00
C VAL A 129 23.98 14.21 -63.40
N GLU A 130 23.20 13.51 -64.20
CA GLU A 130 23.48 13.12 -65.59
C GLU A 130 22.29 13.48 -66.48
N LEU A 131 22.56 13.93 -67.70
CA LEU A 131 21.52 14.14 -68.72
C LEU A 131 21.21 12.85 -69.44
N MET A 132 19.95 12.67 -69.82
CA MET A 132 19.44 11.49 -70.50
C MET A 132 18.93 11.89 -71.88
N HIS A 133 19.47 11.29 -72.94
CA HIS A 133 18.95 11.46 -74.29
C HIS A 133 18.59 10.10 -74.90
N ASN A 134 17.46 10.07 -75.60
CA ASN A 134 17.04 8.98 -76.44
C ASN A 134 16.19 9.57 -77.57
N ASP A 135 16.73 9.51 -78.76
CA ASP A 135 16.14 10.04 -79.97
C ASP A 135 16.64 9.27 -81.21
N ILE A 136 16.33 9.80 -82.39
CA ILE A 136 16.77 9.23 -83.65
C ILE A 136 18.31 9.17 -83.79
N GLN A 137 19.05 10.11 -83.19
CA GLN A 137 20.52 10.16 -83.26
C GLN A 137 21.15 9.07 -82.39
N THR A 138 20.53 8.75 -81.26
CA THR A 138 20.94 7.63 -80.40
C THR A 138 20.54 6.26 -80.96
N GLY A 139 19.73 6.23 -82.03
CA GLY A 139 19.15 4.99 -82.57
C GLY A 139 18.15 4.33 -81.61
N GLY A 140 17.45 5.12 -80.80
CA GLY A 140 16.50 4.63 -79.79
C GLY A 140 17.13 4.07 -78.51
N LYS A 141 18.44 4.23 -78.33
CA LYS A 141 19.17 3.82 -77.11
C LYS A 141 19.17 4.96 -76.10
N SER A 142 19.10 4.63 -74.81
CA SER A 142 19.24 5.66 -73.77
C SER A 142 20.72 5.95 -73.48
N TRP A 143 21.18 7.15 -73.83
CA TRP A 143 22.54 7.63 -73.55
C TRP A 143 22.53 8.62 -72.40
N TYR A 144 23.57 8.56 -71.57
CA TYR A 144 23.74 9.42 -70.41
C TYR A 144 25.00 10.26 -70.52
N TYR A 145 24.91 11.53 -70.18
CA TYR A 145 26.00 12.50 -70.31
C TYR A 145 26.29 13.16 -68.97
N ALA A 146 27.58 13.35 -68.68
CA ALA A 146 28.02 14.23 -67.61
C ALA A 146 27.61 15.68 -67.92
N LEU A 147 27.46 16.50 -66.88
CA LEU A 147 27.15 17.92 -67.03
C LEU A 147 28.43 18.74 -67.26
N ASN A 148 28.34 19.71 -68.16
CA ASN A 148 29.28 20.84 -68.19
C ASN A 148 28.89 21.90 -67.15
N ASP A 149 29.76 22.89 -66.91
CA ASP A 149 29.53 23.98 -65.94
C ASP A 149 28.27 24.82 -66.23
N ASP A 150 27.81 24.85 -67.49
CA ASP A 150 26.60 25.55 -67.95
C ASP A 150 25.34 24.66 -67.97
N PHE A 151 25.40 23.47 -67.37
CA PHE A 151 24.35 22.45 -67.38
C PHE A 151 24.02 21.84 -68.76
N SER A 152 24.86 22.05 -69.78
CA SER A 152 24.74 21.34 -71.06
C SER A 152 25.33 19.92 -71.01
N ALA A 153 24.97 19.08 -71.99
CA ALA A 153 25.54 17.75 -72.15
C ALA A 153 27.04 17.79 -72.47
N GLY A 154 27.85 17.20 -71.59
CA GLY A 154 29.28 17.00 -71.74
C GLY A 154 29.62 15.64 -72.35
N GLN A 155 30.62 14.96 -71.76
CA GLN A 155 31.03 13.64 -72.22
C GLN A 155 29.95 12.59 -71.90
N ARG A 156 29.68 11.69 -72.86
CA ARG A 156 28.83 10.52 -72.64
C ARG A 156 29.50 9.56 -71.65
N VAL A 157 28.80 9.26 -70.56
CA VAL A 157 29.28 8.41 -69.46
C VAL A 157 28.66 7.02 -69.47
N VAL A 158 27.43 6.86 -69.97
CA VAL A 158 26.76 5.55 -70.07
C VAL A 158 26.01 5.41 -71.39
N GLU A 159 26.13 4.25 -72.03
CA GLU A 159 25.28 3.82 -73.15
C GLU A 159 24.44 2.63 -72.69
N ALA A 160 23.15 2.86 -72.46
CA ALA A 160 22.20 1.81 -72.12
C ALA A 160 21.50 1.24 -73.36
N GLY A 161 20.70 0.21 -73.16
CA GLY A 161 19.97 -0.47 -74.23
C GLY A 161 18.88 0.38 -74.88
N LEU A 162 18.15 -0.26 -75.81
CA LEU A 162 16.94 0.30 -76.39
C LEU A 162 15.92 0.62 -75.29
N PHE A 163 15.35 1.81 -75.36
CA PHE A 163 14.36 2.28 -74.40
C PHE A 163 13.24 2.98 -75.16
N ASP A 164 11.99 2.60 -74.88
CA ASP A 164 10.81 3.28 -75.41
C ASP A 164 9.96 3.77 -74.22
N PRO A 165 9.85 5.10 -73.99
CA PRO A 165 9.09 5.64 -72.88
C PRO A 165 7.61 5.25 -72.93
N ARG A 166 7.04 5.02 -74.13
CA ARG A 166 5.61 4.73 -74.33
C ARG A 166 5.19 3.35 -73.84
N THR A 167 6.18 2.45 -73.72
CA THR A 167 5.97 1.11 -73.15
C THR A 167 6.04 1.09 -71.63
N ARG A 168 6.39 2.23 -70.99
CA ARG A 168 6.62 2.29 -69.56
C ARG A 168 5.31 2.48 -68.79
N PRO A 169 5.16 1.87 -67.61
CA PRO A 169 3.91 1.96 -66.83
C PRO A 169 3.48 3.39 -66.49
N TRP A 170 4.43 4.30 -66.26
CA TRP A 170 4.13 5.70 -65.97
C TRP A 170 3.55 6.45 -67.16
N TYR A 171 4.04 6.18 -68.37
CA TYR A 171 3.53 6.80 -69.59
C TYR A 171 2.12 6.29 -69.89
N GLN A 172 1.95 4.96 -69.87
CA GLN A 172 0.67 4.32 -70.14
C GLN A 172 -0.40 4.76 -69.14
N ALA A 173 -0.08 4.82 -67.85
CA ALA A 173 -1.01 5.26 -66.81
C ALA A 173 -1.51 6.70 -67.05
N ALA A 174 -0.61 7.63 -67.39
CA ALA A 174 -0.97 9.02 -67.66
C ALA A 174 -1.83 9.17 -68.92
N VAL A 175 -1.50 8.46 -70.00
CA VAL A 175 -2.26 8.51 -71.26
C VAL A 175 -3.66 7.91 -71.08
N GLU A 176 -3.77 6.81 -70.35
CA GLU A 176 -5.05 6.16 -70.06
C GLU A 176 -5.97 7.06 -69.21
N HIS A 177 -5.41 7.68 -68.16
CA HIS A 177 -6.19 8.49 -67.21
C HIS A 177 -6.38 9.95 -67.63
N LYS A 178 -5.59 10.45 -68.60
CA LYS A 178 -5.63 11.83 -69.13
C LYS A 178 -5.50 12.92 -68.04
N ALA A 179 -4.85 12.59 -66.93
CA ALA A 179 -4.67 13.47 -65.78
C ALA A 179 -3.39 13.10 -65.02
N PRO A 180 -2.85 14.00 -64.17
CA PRO A 180 -1.74 13.67 -63.28
C PRO A 180 -2.05 12.43 -62.43
N ILE A 181 -1.17 11.44 -62.48
CA ILE A 181 -1.36 10.15 -61.81
C ILE A 181 -0.03 9.54 -61.39
N PHE A 182 -0.04 8.72 -60.34
CA PHE A 182 1.08 7.83 -60.05
C PHE A 182 0.99 6.54 -60.84
N SER A 183 2.13 6.10 -61.37
CA SER A 183 2.25 4.80 -62.01
C SER A 183 2.04 3.65 -61.03
N PRO A 184 1.66 2.45 -61.51
CA PRO A 184 1.93 1.22 -60.78
C PRO A 184 3.42 1.09 -60.42
N VAL A 185 3.76 0.24 -59.45
CA VAL A 185 5.15 -0.06 -59.12
C VAL A 185 5.80 -0.88 -60.24
N TYR A 186 7.00 -0.50 -60.68
CA TYR A 186 7.71 -1.17 -61.77
C TYR A 186 9.22 -1.26 -61.55
N LYS A 187 9.88 -2.20 -62.23
CA LYS A 187 11.33 -2.36 -62.19
C LYS A 187 12.01 -1.21 -62.94
N HIS A 188 12.95 -0.55 -62.27
CA HIS A 188 13.78 0.47 -62.90
C HIS A 188 14.58 -0.11 -64.09
N PHE A 189 14.83 0.70 -65.13
CA PHE A 189 15.44 0.24 -66.38
C PHE A 189 16.91 -0.20 -66.23
N ILE A 190 17.69 0.52 -65.42
CA ILE A 190 19.13 0.28 -65.21
C ILE A 190 19.47 -0.12 -63.77
N MET A 191 19.07 0.70 -62.79
CA MET A 191 19.22 0.39 -61.37
C MET A 191 18.40 -0.85 -60.99
N ASN A 192 18.95 -1.71 -60.12
CA ASN A 192 18.25 -2.88 -59.60
C ASN A 192 17.35 -2.47 -58.43
N ASP A 193 16.33 -1.68 -58.72
CA ASP A 193 15.40 -1.16 -57.73
C ASP A 193 13.97 -1.06 -58.32
N LEU A 194 12.99 -0.97 -57.43
CA LEU A 194 11.62 -0.62 -57.74
C LEU A 194 11.43 0.89 -57.78
N THR A 195 10.61 1.31 -58.74
CA THR A 195 10.31 2.70 -58.99
C THR A 195 8.82 2.92 -59.05
N ILE A 196 8.42 4.09 -58.61
CA ILE A 196 7.11 4.69 -58.88
C ILE A 196 7.34 6.06 -59.51
N SER A 197 6.39 6.57 -60.27
CA SER A 197 6.54 7.87 -60.93
C SER A 197 5.26 8.66 -60.89
N ALA A 198 5.37 9.93 -60.52
CA ALA A 198 4.35 10.92 -60.83
C ALA A 198 4.42 11.20 -62.33
N ALA A 199 3.32 10.98 -63.02
CA ALA A 199 3.20 11.13 -64.46
C ALA A 199 2.13 12.16 -64.79
N THR A 200 2.48 13.13 -65.62
CA THR A 200 1.56 14.21 -66.05
C THR A 200 1.55 14.28 -67.56
N PRO A 201 0.41 14.00 -68.22
CA PRO A 201 0.30 14.14 -69.67
C PRO A 201 0.32 15.62 -70.06
N VAL A 202 0.98 15.93 -71.17
CA VAL A 202 1.09 17.28 -71.75
C VAL A 202 0.39 17.26 -73.10
N TYR A 203 -0.56 18.18 -73.27
CA TYR A 203 -1.34 18.32 -74.50
C TYR A 203 -1.04 19.66 -75.17
N ASP A 204 -1.14 19.70 -76.49
CA ASP A 204 -1.08 20.94 -77.25
C ASP A 204 -2.39 21.77 -77.12
N LYS A 205 -2.49 22.87 -77.87
CA LYS A 205 -3.68 23.74 -77.81
C LYS A 205 -4.89 23.11 -78.52
N GLU A 206 -4.62 22.16 -79.39
CA GLU A 206 -5.56 21.42 -80.21
C GLU A 206 -6.11 20.18 -79.46
N GLY A 207 -5.47 19.79 -78.36
CA GLY A 207 -5.84 18.67 -77.49
C GLY A 207 -5.11 17.36 -77.82
N GLU A 208 -4.11 17.38 -78.70
CA GLU A 208 -3.28 16.23 -79.05
C GLU A 208 -2.15 16.04 -78.03
N LEU A 209 -1.75 14.79 -77.79
CA LEU A 209 -0.76 14.44 -76.78
C LEU A 209 0.66 14.73 -77.31
N GLU A 210 1.35 15.70 -76.74
CA GLU A 210 2.76 15.97 -77.10
C GLU A 210 3.72 15.02 -76.37
N GLY A 211 3.36 14.60 -75.16
CA GLY A 211 4.16 13.70 -74.35
C GLY A 211 3.68 13.58 -72.92
N VAL A 212 4.47 12.89 -72.11
CA VAL A 212 4.19 12.69 -70.69
C VAL A 212 5.44 13.07 -69.90
N LEU A 213 5.26 13.94 -68.91
CA LEU A 213 6.28 14.28 -67.92
C LEU A 213 6.33 13.21 -66.84
N GLY A 214 7.52 12.75 -66.51
CA GLY A 214 7.77 11.78 -65.45
C GLY A 214 8.70 12.35 -64.39
N THR A 215 8.25 12.37 -63.15
CA THR A 215 9.12 12.53 -61.97
C THR A 215 9.21 11.19 -61.26
N HIS A 216 10.43 10.67 -61.14
CA HIS A 216 10.67 9.29 -60.73
C HIS A 216 11.26 9.21 -59.32
N LEU A 217 10.79 8.21 -58.57
CA LEU A 217 11.12 7.96 -57.17
C LEU A 217 11.56 6.51 -56.99
N LEU A 218 12.61 6.28 -56.21
CA LEU A 218 13.01 4.93 -55.79
C LEU A 218 12.24 4.54 -54.53
N LEU A 219 11.77 3.29 -54.48
CA LEU A 219 11.08 2.80 -53.27
C LEU A 219 12.05 2.56 -52.10
N THR A 220 13.34 2.35 -52.38
CA THR A 220 14.37 2.22 -51.34
C THR A 220 14.60 3.54 -50.59
N ASP A 221 14.50 4.67 -51.28
CA ASP A 221 14.57 6.00 -50.65
C ASP A 221 13.36 6.24 -49.73
N LEU A 222 12.17 5.76 -50.12
CA LEU A 222 11.00 5.77 -49.26
C LEU A 222 11.23 4.90 -48.02
N GLY A 223 11.76 3.69 -48.17
CA GLY A 223 12.11 2.80 -47.05
C GLY A 223 13.11 3.44 -46.08
N SER A 224 14.12 4.12 -46.60
CA SER A 224 15.12 4.85 -45.81
C SER A 224 14.50 6.01 -45.04
N ALA A 225 13.63 6.80 -45.71
CA ALA A 225 12.90 7.88 -45.05
C ALA A 225 11.97 7.37 -43.93
N LEU A 226 11.33 6.21 -44.11
CA LEU A 226 10.54 5.58 -43.03
C LEU A 226 11.44 5.15 -41.87
N ALA A 227 12.62 4.58 -42.15
CA ALA A 227 13.59 4.15 -41.14
C ALA A 227 14.06 5.32 -40.26
N ASP A 228 14.38 6.46 -40.85
CA ASP A 228 14.80 7.66 -40.13
C ASP A 228 13.75 8.13 -39.12
N VAL A 229 12.46 8.10 -39.51
CA VAL A 229 11.35 8.53 -38.65
C VAL A 229 11.11 7.56 -37.49
N VAL A 230 11.13 6.25 -37.74
CA VAL A 230 10.83 5.24 -36.69
C VAL A 230 12.02 4.95 -35.77
N ALA A 231 13.24 5.27 -36.17
CA ALA A 231 14.46 4.99 -35.42
C ALA A 231 14.44 5.57 -34.00
N LEU A 232 13.87 6.77 -33.81
CA LEU A 232 13.81 7.45 -32.51
C LEU A 232 13.08 6.63 -31.43
N PHE A 233 12.12 5.80 -31.84
CA PHE A 233 11.28 5.03 -30.92
C PHE A 233 11.51 3.51 -31.04
N ASN A 234 12.60 3.08 -31.69
CA ASN A 234 12.82 1.66 -32.04
C ASN A 234 11.59 1.03 -32.71
N GLY A 235 10.86 1.85 -33.48
CA GLY A 235 9.66 1.42 -34.19
C GLY A 235 10.02 0.74 -35.51
N GLN A 236 8.99 0.22 -36.17
CA GLN A 236 9.08 -0.35 -37.50
C GLN A 236 7.93 0.22 -38.33
N ALA A 237 8.16 0.55 -39.58
CA ALA A 237 7.13 0.99 -40.51
C ALA A 237 7.23 0.22 -41.82
N ILE A 238 6.07 -0.14 -42.37
CA ILE A 238 5.93 -0.75 -43.68
C ILE A 238 4.81 -0.07 -44.45
N ILE A 239 4.93 -0.09 -45.77
CA ILE A 239 3.87 0.32 -46.70
C ILE A 239 3.54 -0.88 -47.57
N VAL A 240 2.25 -1.21 -47.67
CA VAL A 240 1.76 -2.35 -48.44
C VAL A 240 0.63 -1.93 -49.37
N GLU A 241 0.57 -2.56 -50.53
CA GLU A 241 -0.52 -2.40 -51.46
C GLU A 241 -1.78 -3.06 -50.90
N LYS A 242 -2.87 -2.30 -50.79
CA LYS A 242 -4.06 -2.73 -50.03
C LYS A 242 -4.74 -3.95 -50.64
N ASP A 243 -4.80 -4.02 -51.97
CA ASP A 243 -5.51 -5.10 -52.68
C ASP A 243 -4.71 -6.41 -52.73
N THR A 244 -3.39 -6.32 -52.78
CA THR A 244 -2.51 -7.48 -53.04
C THR A 244 -1.69 -7.92 -51.82
N GLY A 245 -1.59 -7.08 -50.80
CA GLY A 245 -0.70 -7.31 -49.64
C GLY A 245 0.79 -7.29 -49.99
N LEU A 246 1.16 -6.80 -51.18
CA LEU A 246 2.55 -6.71 -51.63
C LEU A 246 3.26 -5.52 -51.00
N LEU A 247 4.50 -5.74 -50.57
CA LEU A 247 5.34 -4.74 -49.93
C LEU A 247 5.77 -3.67 -50.94
N ILE A 248 5.59 -2.41 -50.55
CA ILE A 248 6.05 -1.24 -51.28
C ILE A 248 7.39 -0.77 -50.73
N ALA A 249 7.42 -0.47 -49.42
CA ALA A 249 8.59 0.05 -48.73
C ALA A 249 8.58 -0.45 -47.28
N ASN A 250 9.75 -0.54 -46.66
CA ASN A 250 9.90 -0.94 -45.27
C ASN A 250 11.11 -0.26 -44.62
N SER A 251 11.01 -0.04 -43.31
CA SER A 251 12.09 0.49 -42.48
C SER A 251 13.07 -0.58 -41.97
N LEU A 252 12.88 -1.84 -42.36
CA LEU A 252 13.62 -2.99 -41.82
C LEU A 252 14.89 -3.31 -42.61
N GLY A 253 15.13 -2.61 -43.71
CA GLY A 253 16.21 -2.92 -44.66
C GLY A 253 16.01 -4.24 -45.39
N LEU A 254 14.77 -4.76 -45.42
CA LEU A 254 14.44 -5.97 -46.15
C LEU A 254 14.26 -5.65 -47.63
N GLU A 255 14.68 -6.54 -48.50
CA GLU A 255 14.39 -6.40 -49.93
C GLU A 255 12.88 -6.52 -50.16
N SER A 256 12.27 -5.47 -50.74
CA SER A 256 10.83 -5.49 -51.10
C SER A 256 10.54 -6.33 -52.35
N HIS A 257 11.57 -6.83 -53.02
CA HIS A 257 11.46 -7.62 -54.24
C HIS A 257 12.61 -8.62 -54.36
N ALA A 258 12.33 -9.74 -55.03
CA ALA A 258 13.33 -10.67 -55.52
C ALA A 258 13.28 -10.69 -57.05
N VAL A 259 14.40 -11.02 -57.70
CA VAL A 259 14.42 -11.33 -59.12
C VAL A 259 14.37 -12.85 -59.26
N SER A 260 13.33 -13.36 -59.90
CA SER A 260 13.17 -14.79 -60.20
C SER A 260 14.18 -15.23 -61.26
N ASP A 261 14.46 -16.54 -61.37
CA ASP A 261 15.43 -17.13 -62.32
C ASP A 261 15.10 -16.82 -63.80
N ASP A 262 13.85 -16.46 -64.09
CA ASP A 262 13.34 -16.01 -65.39
C ASP A 262 13.50 -14.50 -65.64
N GLY A 263 14.14 -13.78 -64.71
CA GLY A 263 14.38 -12.33 -64.77
C GLY A 263 13.16 -11.48 -64.41
N GLN A 264 12.04 -12.10 -64.02
CA GLN A 264 10.83 -11.38 -63.59
C GLN A 264 10.98 -10.91 -62.16
N LEU A 265 10.43 -9.72 -61.88
CA LEU A 265 10.45 -9.13 -60.56
C LEU A 265 9.30 -9.70 -59.72
N GLN A 266 9.63 -10.35 -58.62
CA GLN A 266 8.68 -10.89 -57.66
C GLN A 266 8.66 -10.00 -56.41
N ARG A 267 7.59 -9.22 -56.24
CA ARG A 267 7.38 -8.41 -55.02
C ARG A 267 7.15 -9.34 -53.82
N VAL A 268 7.64 -8.94 -52.65
CA VAL A 268 7.48 -9.70 -51.40
C VAL A 268 6.09 -9.43 -50.82
N HIS A 269 5.38 -10.48 -50.42
CA HIS A 269 4.10 -10.38 -49.74
C HIS A 269 4.28 -10.17 -48.23
N ILE A 270 3.40 -9.39 -47.59
CA ILE A 270 3.45 -9.07 -46.15
C ILE A 270 3.52 -10.30 -45.25
N SER A 271 2.93 -11.43 -45.67
CA SER A 271 2.95 -12.71 -44.93
C SER A 271 4.33 -13.37 -44.84
N LYS A 272 5.30 -12.93 -45.65
CA LYS A 272 6.69 -13.41 -45.60
C LYS A 272 7.57 -12.59 -44.66
N LEU A 273 7.04 -11.52 -44.05
CA LEU A 273 7.80 -10.70 -43.13
C LEU A 273 8.09 -11.45 -41.81
N PRO A 274 9.24 -11.22 -41.16
CA PRO A 274 9.57 -11.84 -39.88
C PRO A 274 8.58 -11.49 -38.74
N THR A 275 7.95 -10.32 -38.83
CA THR A 275 7.03 -9.79 -37.82
C THR A 275 5.60 -10.15 -38.19
N LEU A 276 5.08 -11.27 -37.67
CA LEU A 276 3.71 -11.76 -37.92
C LEU A 276 2.63 -10.73 -37.58
N ALA A 277 2.90 -9.88 -36.59
CA ALA A 277 2.01 -8.80 -36.16
C ALA A 277 1.55 -7.91 -37.33
N PHE A 278 2.42 -7.64 -38.32
CA PHE A 278 2.04 -6.86 -39.49
C PHE A 278 0.99 -7.55 -40.36
N SER A 279 1.10 -8.86 -40.56
CA SER A 279 0.14 -9.63 -41.36
C SER A 279 -1.24 -9.64 -40.71
N LEU A 280 -1.30 -9.84 -39.39
CA LEU A 280 -2.55 -9.81 -38.61
C LEU A 280 -3.22 -8.44 -38.68
N ALA A 281 -2.44 -7.36 -38.48
CA ALA A 281 -2.96 -6.00 -38.54
C ALA A 281 -3.45 -5.61 -39.94
N PHE A 282 -2.81 -6.13 -40.99
CA PHE A 282 -3.25 -5.94 -42.38
C PHE A 282 -4.57 -6.65 -42.66
N GLU A 283 -4.70 -7.92 -42.30
CA GLU A 283 -5.94 -8.70 -42.49
C GLU A 283 -7.12 -8.04 -41.76
N GLU A 284 -6.90 -7.58 -40.53
CA GLU A 284 -7.91 -6.86 -39.76
C GLU A 284 -8.32 -5.55 -40.46
N ALA A 285 -7.36 -4.75 -40.91
CA ALA A 285 -7.61 -3.48 -41.58
C ALA A 285 -8.38 -3.64 -42.90
N VAL A 286 -8.07 -4.68 -43.69
CA VAL A 286 -8.79 -4.97 -44.94
C VAL A 286 -10.20 -5.50 -44.66
N SER A 287 -10.37 -6.36 -43.63
CA SER A 287 -11.66 -6.95 -43.27
C SER A 287 -12.68 -5.93 -42.76
N GLN A 288 -12.23 -4.87 -42.07
CA GLN A 288 -13.09 -3.85 -41.49
C GLN A 288 -13.47 -2.73 -42.48
N SER A 289 -13.34 -2.98 -43.78
CA SER A 289 -13.73 -2.12 -44.92
C SER A 289 -14.41 -0.79 -44.53
N ALA A 290 -13.66 0.29 -44.71
CA ALA A 290 -14.09 1.68 -44.58
C ALA A 290 -14.24 2.23 -43.15
N SER A 291 -13.13 2.72 -42.61
CA SER A 291 -13.14 4.07 -42.08
C SER A 291 -11.81 4.74 -42.35
N LYS A 292 -11.80 6.02 -42.71
CA LYS A 292 -10.60 6.87 -42.83
C LYS A 292 -9.92 7.10 -41.46
N SER A 293 -10.07 6.16 -40.53
CA SER A 293 -9.62 6.28 -39.16
C SER A 293 -8.38 5.44 -38.93
N VAL A 294 -7.44 6.02 -38.21
CA VAL A 294 -6.28 5.33 -37.65
C VAL A 294 -6.74 4.15 -36.81
N GLN A 295 -6.46 2.92 -37.25
CA GLN A 295 -6.74 1.71 -36.47
C GLN A 295 -5.55 1.38 -35.59
N ARG A 296 -5.82 0.98 -34.34
CA ARG A 296 -4.80 0.59 -33.38
C ARG A 296 -5.15 -0.76 -32.80
N GLY A 297 -4.21 -1.69 -32.86
CA GLY A 297 -4.34 -3.01 -32.27
C GLY A 297 -3.05 -3.43 -31.57
N GLU A 298 -3.20 -4.25 -30.53
CA GLU A 298 -2.08 -4.92 -29.88
C GLU A 298 -1.92 -6.30 -30.51
N TYR A 299 -0.77 -6.53 -31.15
CA TYR A 299 -0.46 -7.76 -31.85
C TYR A 299 0.87 -8.31 -31.33
N GLU A 300 0.80 -9.44 -30.63
CA GLU A 300 1.93 -10.04 -29.93
C GLU A 300 2.63 -9.09 -28.94
N ARG A 301 3.82 -8.59 -29.30
CA ARG A 301 4.66 -7.68 -28.52
C ARG A 301 4.71 -6.27 -29.10
N TYR A 302 3.84 -5.96 -30.05
CA TYR A 302 3.81 -4.67 -30.73
C TYR A 302 2.44 -4.02 -30.62
N GLN A 303 2.43 -2.70 -30.50
CA GLN A 303 1.26 -1.91 -30.85
C GLN A 303 1.40 -1.47 -32.29
N ILE A 304 0.42 -1.85 -33.13
CA ILE A 304 0.41 -1.50 -34.54
C ILE A 304 -0.66 -0.46 -34.81
N THR A 305 -0.24 0.58 -35.52
CA THR A 305 -1.10 1.63 -36.05
C THR A 305 -1.21 1.48 -37.56
N THR A 306 -2.42 1.40 -38.09
CA THR A 306 -2.69 1.27 -39.54
C THR A 306 -3.38 2.51 -40.07
N GLN A 307 -2.89 3.03 -41.20
CA GLN A 307 -3.43 4.21 -41.88
C GLN A 307 -3.51 4.00 -43.39
N SER A 308 -4.57 4.52 -44.02
CA SER A 308 -4.73 4.50 -45.47
C SER A 308 -3.95 5.62 -46.15
N LEU A 309 -3.22 5.30 -47.20
CA LEU A 309 -2.53 6.24 -48.08
C LEU A 309 -3.17 6.18 -49.46
N SER A 310 -3.77 7.29 -49.90
CA SER A 310 -4.46 7.35 -51.19
C SER A 310 -4.03 8.57 -51.99
N TYR A 311 -3.54 8.32 -53.20
CA TYR A 311 -3.28 9.29 -54.27
C TYR A 311 -3.89 8.77 -55.57
N PRO A 312 -4.06 9.59 -56.62
CA PRO A 312 -4.42 9.07 -57.93
C PRO A 312 -3.44 7.97 -58.38
N GLY A 313 -3.94 6.74 -58.58
CA GLY A 313 -3.13 5.57 -58.92
C GLY A 313 -2.53 4.79 -57.74
N ILE A 314 -2.76 5.22 -56.49
CA ILE A 314 -2.24 4.59 -55.26
C ILE A 314 -3.38 4.37 -54.26
N ASP A 315 -3.55 3.12 -53.81
CA ASP A 315 -4.35 2.75 -52.63
C ASP A 315 -3.56 1.78 -51.76
N TRP A 316 -2.82 2.33 -50.79
CA TRP A 316 -1.88 1.60 -49.95
C TRP A 316 -2.24 1.73 -48.46
N LEU A 317 -1.67 0.86 -47.63
CA LEU A 317 -1.74 0.93 -46.18
C LEU A 317 -0.34 1.15 -45.60
N VAL A 318 -0.24 2.08 -44.67
CA VAL A 318 0.94 2.31 -43.85
C VAL A 318 0.70 1.64 -42.50
N LEU A 319 1.59 0.73 -42.12
CA LEU A 319 1.53 0.04 -40.84
C LEU A 319 2.78 0.37 -40.03
N THR A 320 2.56 0.81 -38.80
CA THR A 320 3.63 1.23 -37.89
C THR A 320 3.57 0.43 -36.61
N ALA A 321 4.61 -0.32 -36.31
CA ALA A 321 4.72 -1.17 -35.13
C ALA A 321 5.69 -0.55 -34.11
N ILE A 322 5.22 -0.38 -32.87
CA ILE A 322 6.04 0.06 -31.74
C ILE A 322 6.16 -1.11 -30.75
N PRO A 323 7.40 -1.52 -30.38
CA PRO A 323 7.56 -2.64 -29.47
C PRO A 323 7.11 -2.26 -28.05
N ASN A 324 6.30 -3.13 -27.44
CA ASN A 324 5.85 -3.01 -26.06
C ASN A 324 7.02 -2.90 -25.06
N SER A 325 8.18 -3.49 -25.39
CA SER A 325 9.40 -3.42 -24.56
C SER A 325 9.95 -2.00 -24.34
N LEU A 326 9.64 -1.05 -25.25
CA LEU A 326 10.01 0.35 -25.10
C LEU A 326 9.36 0.96 -23.84
N LEU A 327 8.15 0.50 -23.49
CA LEU A 327 7.52 0.86 -22.24
C LEU A 327 8.15 0.09 -21.09
N PHE A 328 8.22 -1.24 -21.19
CA PHE A 328 8.49 -2.09 -20.03
C PHE A 328 9.90 -1.96 -19.46
N SER A 329 10.91 -1.60 -20.26
CA SER A 329 12.30 -1.51 -19.77
C SER A 329 12.49 -0.43 -18.69
N HIS A 330 12.10 0.82 -18.97
CA HIS A 330 12.25 1.92 -18.00
C HIS A 330 11.25 1.85 -16.84
N VAL A 331 10.14 1.20 -17.11
CA VAL A 331 9.02 0.97 -16.22
C VAL A 331 9.35 -0.02 -15.12
N GLN A 332 9.97 -1.15 -15.48
CA GLN A 332 10.25 -2.22 -14.52
C GLN A 332 11.24 -1.73 -13.47
N GLU A 333 12.24 -0.94 -13.87
CA GLU A 333 13.17 -0.28 -12.97
C GLU A 333 12.44 0.62 -11.96
N THR A 334 11.54 1.48 -12.45
CA THR A 334 10.77 2.39 -11.59
C THR A 334 9.82 1.62 -10.64
N LEU A 335 9.21 0.54 -11.12
CA LEU A 335 8.31 -0.30 -10.34
C LEU A 335 9.05 -1.06 -9.22
N VAL A 336 10.23 -1.61 -9.51
CA VAL A 336 11.09 -2.26 -8.52
C VAL A 336 11.53 -1.26 -7.45
N VAL A 337 12.00 -0.08 -7.85
CA VAL A 337 12.39 0.98 -6.90
C VAL A 337 11.22 1.41 -6.02
N THR A 338 10.03 1.58 -6.60
CA THR A 338 8.83 1.96 -5.85
C THR A 338 8.42 0.88 -4.84
N ILE A 339 8.47 -0.41 -5.22
CA ILE A 339 8.21 -1.53 -4.31
C ILE A 339 9.24 -1.54 -3.18
N LEU A 340 10.53 -1.38 -3.48
CA LEU A 340 11.59 -1.33 -2.47
C LEU A 340 11.40 -0.17 -1.49
N LEU A 341 11.08 1.04 -1.97
CA LEU A 341 10.78 2.18 -1.11
C LEU A 341 9.54 1.96 -0.25
N THR A 342 8.50 1.33 -0.81
CA THR A 342 7.25 1.01 -0.08
C THR A 342 7.51 -0.04 1.01
N LEU A 343 8.31 -1.07 0.73
CA LEU A 343 8.74 -2.07 1.70
C LEU A 343 9.64 -1.47 2.78
N LEU A 344 10.56 -0.57 2.40
CA LEU A 344 11.43 0.12 3.34
C LEU A 344 10.62 1.00 4.29
N ALA A 345 9.69 1.81 3.77
CA ALA A 345 8.79 2.65 4.56
C ALA A 345 7.90 1.80 5.48
N GLY A 346 7.34 0.70 4.98
CA GLY A 346 6.57 -0.25 5.79
C GLY A 346 7.40 -0.90 6.90
N SER A 347 8.65 -1.27 6.60
CA SER A 347 9.57 -1.85 7.59
C SER A 347 9.94 -0.83 8.67
N LEU A 348 10.22 0.42 8.29
CA LEU A 348 10.51 1.49 9.24
C LEU A 348 9.30 1.78 10.13
N ALA A 349 8.09 1.81 9.57
CA ALA A 349 6.84 1.98 10.33
C ALA A 349 6.61 0.83 11.33
N ALA A 350 6.91 -0.41 10.93
CA ALA A 350 6.82 -1.56 11.83
C ALA A 350 7.84 -1.50 12.97
N ILE A 351 9.08 -1.10 12.69
CA ILE A 351 10.15 -0.94 13.69
C ILE A 351 9.80 0.16 14.70
N THR A 352 9.38 1.34 14.22
CA THR A 352 9.01 2.46 15.11
C THR A 352 7.79 2.12 15.96
N TYR A 353 6.80 1.44 15.37
CA TYR A 353 5.63 0.95 16.11
C TYR A 353 6.02 -0.06 17.19
N GLN A 354 6.90 -1.01 16.89
CA GLN A 354 7.37 -2.01 17.86
C GLN A 354 8.08 -1.33 19.04
N PHE A 355 8.99 -0.40 18.76
CA PHE A 355 9.68 0.36 19.80
C PHE A 355 8.69 1.13 20.70
N PHE A 356 7.72 1.82 20.08
CA PHE A 356 6.70 2.58 20.80
C PHE A 356 5.82 1.69 21.70
N ILE A 357 5.32 0.57 21.18
CA ILE A 357 4.47 -0.35 21.94
C ILE A 357 5.22 -1.03 23.08
N GLU A 358 6.48 -1.41 22.88
CA GLU A 358 7.28 -2.00 23.95
C GLU A 358 7.56 -1.01 25.07
N HIS A 359 7.85 0.24 24.73
CA HIS A 359 8.03 1.31 25.71
C HIS A 359 6.75 1.55 26.53
N LEU A 360 5.61 1.69 25.85
CA LEU A 360 4.32 1.95 26.48
C LEU A 360 3.87 0.80 27.40
N LEU A 361 3.93 -0.44 26.92
CA LEU A 361 3.50 -1.60 27.71
C LEU A 361 4.43 -1.90 28.88
N LYS A 362 5.73 -1.57 28.77
CA LYS A 362 6.66 -1.68 29.90
C LYS A 362 6.23 -0.77 31.05
N GLN A 363 5.80 0.46 30.76
CA GLN A 363 5.31 1.39 31.78
C GLN A 363 4.00 0.91 32.42
N VAL A 364 3.05 0.45 31.61
CA VAL A 364 1.78 -0.12 32.11
C VAL A 364 2.03 -1.36 32.99
N ASN A 365 2.94 -2.25 32.60
CA ASN A 365 3.30 -3.40 33.42
C ASN A 365 3.98 -3.02 34.74
N ALA A 366 4.73 -1.91 34.78
CA ALA A 366 5.31 -1.41 36.03
C ALA A 366 4.22 -0.93 37.00
N LEU A 367 3.21 -0.22 36.49
CA LEU A 367 2.02 0.18 37.26
C LEU A 367 1.27 -1.03 37.81
N LEU A 368 1.03 -2.05 36.96
CA LEU A 368 0.37 -3.30 37.38
C LEU A 368 1.13 -3.99 38.51
N LYS A 369 2.46 -4.10 38.42
CA LYS A 369 3.28 -4.72 39.47
C LYS A 369 3.21 -3.99 40.81
N VAL A 370 3.23 -2.64 40.80
CA VAL A 370 3.09 -1.87 42.04
C VAL A 370 1.67 -2.01 42.59
N SER A 371 0.65 -1.98 41.74
CA SER A 371 -0.74 -2.21 42.17
C SER A 371 -0.93 -3.59 42.80
N GLU A 372 -0.32 -4.65 42.25
CA GLU A 372 -0.33 -5.99 42.84
C GLU A 372 0.40 -6.02 44.19
N ALA A 373 1.54 -5.33 44.31
CA ALA A 373 2.29 -5.23 45.56
C ALA A 373 1.48 -4.51 46.66
N LEU A 374 0.81 -3.40 46.32
CA LEU A 374 -0.08 -2.68 47.24
C LEU A 374 -1.24 -3.56 47.69
N ALA A 375 -1.86 -4.30 46.75
CA ALA A 375 -2.94 -5.23 47.08
C ALA A 375 -2.48 -6.40 47.97
N ALA A 376 -1.22 -6.81 47.84
CA ALA A 376 -0.59 -7.82 48.70
C ALA A 376 -0.15 -7.26 50.08
N GLY A 377 -0.33 -5.96 50.33
CA GLY A 377 0.01 -5.30 51.60
C GLY A 377 1.42 -4.70 51.66
N ASP A 378 2.23 -4.79 50.59
CA ASP A 378 3.52 -4.10 50.52
C ASP A 378 3.33 -2.63 50.12
N LEU A 379 3.02 -1.81 51.13
CA LEU A 379 2.85 -0.37 50.99
C LEU A 379 4.16 0.40 50.89
N THR A 380 5.32 -0.26 50.75
CA THR A 380 6.60 0.43 50.55
C THR A 380 6.92 0.65 49.07
N LYS A 381 6.29 -0.13 48.17
CA LYS A 381 6.51 0.02 46.73
C LYS A 381 5.85 1.30 46.22
N ARG A 382 6.61 2.03 45.40
CA ARG A 382 6.13 3.23 44.69
C ARG A 382 6.44 3.10 43.22
N VAL A 383 5.60 3.70 42.39
CA VAL A 383 5.88 3.85 40.96
C VAL A 383 6.86 4.99 40.79
N ASN A 384 7.93 4.76 40.02
CA ASN A 384 8.83 5.84 39.62
C ASN A 384 8.16 6.70 38.54
N VAL A 385 7.89 7.96 38.84
CA VAL A 385 7.25 8.89 37.90
C VAL A 385 8.31 9.47 36.97
N THR A 386 8.32 9.04 35.71
CA THR A 386 9.33 9.46 34.73
C THR A 386 8.84 10.49 33.71
N LYS A 387 7.52 10.70 33.63
CA LYS A 387 6.88 11.57 32.62
C LYS A 387 5.69 12.29 33.23
N ASP A 388 5.37 13.45 32.66
CA ASP A 388 4.25 14.32 33.04
C ASP A 388 3.09 14.18 32.03
N ASP A 389 2.72 12.93 31.74
CA ASP A 389 1.63 12.54 30.85
C ASP A 389 0.53 11.79 31.63
N GLU A 390 -0.46 11.21 30.95
CA GLU A 390 -1.55 10.47 31.60
C GLU A 390 -1.05 9.27 32.42
N ILE A 391 0.06 8.64 32.00
CA ILE A 391 0.71 7.56 32.74
C ILE A 391 1.39 8.11 34.00
N GLY A 392 2.01 9.29 33.90
CA GLY A 392 2.50 10.06 35.06
C GLY A 392 1.40 10.37 36.08
N ALA A 393 0.26 10.89 35.62
CA ALA A 393 -0.88 11.21 36.48
C ALA A 393 -1.42 9.97 37.22
N ILE A 394 -1.53 8.82 36.54
CA ILE A 394 -1.91 7.55 37.17
C ILE A 394 -0.87 7.11 38.20
N SER A 395 0.42 7.26 37.88
CA SER A 395 1.52 6.93 38.79
C SER A 395 1.44 7.76 40.08
N HIS A 396 1.17 9.06 39.96
CA HIS A 396 0.96 9.95 41.12
C HIS A 396 -0.25 9.53 41.95
N SER A 397 -1.38 9.26 41.31
CA SER A 397 -2.60 8.82 42.00
C SER A 397 -2.38 7.50 42.76
N LEU A 398 -1.68 6.53 42.15
CA LEU A 398 -1.38 5.25 42.80
C LEU A 398 -0.45 5.42 44.00
N ASN A 399 0.56 6.28 43.89
CA ASN A 399 1.44 6.61 45.03
C ASN A 399 0.67 7.29 46.16
N HIS A 400 -0.24 8.22 45.84
CA HIS A 400 -1.08 8.88 46.84
C HIS A 400 -1.99 7.89 47.59
N VAL A 401 -2.53 6.88 46.89
CA VAL A 401 -3.29 5.79 47.53
C VAL A 401 -2.40 5.02 48.51
N ALA A 402 -1.17 4.67 48.10
CA ALA A 402 -0.23 3.97 48.97
C ALA A 402 0.13 4.79 50.23
N ASP A 403 0.35 6.10 50.08
CA ASP A 403 0.63 7.01 51.20
C ASP A 403 -0.56 7.13 52.15
N SER A 404 -1.78 7.22 51.60
CA SER A 404 -3.02 7.27 52.38
C SER A 404 -3.24 5.98 53.18
N MET A 405 -3.01 4.82 52.55
CA MET A 405 -3.11 3.52 53.22
C MET A 405 -2.06 3.37 54.33
N GLN A 406 -0.81 3.79 54.08
CA GLN A 406 0.24 3.72 55.09
C GLN A 406 -0.10 4.59 56.30
N LEU A 407 -0.60 5.80 56.08
CA LEU A 407 -1.04 6.70 57.14
C LEU A 407 -2.21 6.12 57.94
N LEU A 408 -3.20 5.52 57.26
CA LEU A 408 -4.32 4.86 57.93
C LEU A 408 -3.87 3.66 58.77
N ILE A 409 -2.96 2.82 58.26
CA ILE A 409 -2.40 1.69 59.02
C ILE A 409 -1.64 2.18 60.25
N ASN A 410 -0.75 3.18 60.10
CA ASN A 410 0.00 3.72 61.24
C ASN A 410 -0.94 4.30 62.32
N ASN A 411 -2.00 5.01 61.90
CA ASN A 411 -3.00 5.54 62.84
C ASN A 411 -3.80 4.43 63.53
N LEU A 412 -4.13 3.36 62.81
CA LEU A 412 -4.80 2.18 63.38
C LEU A 412 -3.90 1.47 64.39
N GLU A 413 -2.62 1.28 64.08
CA GLU A 413 -1.64 0.70 65.00
C GLU A 413 -1.53 1.53 66.29
N GLN A 414 -1.45 2.86 66.17
CA GLN A 414 -1.46 3.76 67.32
C GLN A 414 -2.75 3.61 68.14
N GLN A 415 -3.92 3.59 67.50
CA GLN A 415 -5.20 3.40 68.20
C GLN A 415 -5.28 2.03 68.90
N VAL A 416 -4.78 0.98 68.26
CA VAL A 416 -4.72 -0.36 68.86
C VAL A 416 -3.79 -0.36 70.06
N GLU A 417 -2.62 0.29 69.99
CA GLU A 417 -1.69 0.41 71.11
C GLU A 417 -2.31 1.19 72.28
N GLU A 418 -2.94 2.33 72.01
CA GLU A 418 -3.64 3.14 73.01
C GLU A 418 -4.77 2.34 73.69
N ARG A 419 -5.58 1.62 72.91
CA ARG A 419 -6.65 0.76 73.44
C ARG A 419 -6.11 -0.40 74.25
N THR A 420 -5.01 -1.01 73.82
CA THR A 420 -4.35 -2.11 74.54
C THR A 420 -3.80 -1.61 75.89
N LYS A 421 -3.18 -0.44 75.92
CA LYS A 421 -2.72 0.21 77.17
C LYS A 421 -3.89 0.53 78.11
N ALA A 422 -4.96 1.12 77.59
CA ALA A 422 -6.15 1.43 78.37
C ALA A 422 -6.80 0.16 78.98
N LEU A 423 -6.87 -0.92 78.20
CA LEU A 423 -7.39 -2.21 78.67
C LEU A 423 -6.53 -2.81 79.78
N HIS A 424 -5.20 -2.80 79.64
CA HIS A 424 -4.29 -3.26 80.69
C HIS A 424 -4.39 -2.44 81.97
N GLN A 425 -4.64 -1.14 81.87
CA GLN A 425 -4.82 -0.27 83.03
C GLN A 425 -6.16 -0.56 83.73
N ALA A 426 -7.23 -0.78 82.97
CA ALA A 426 -8.53 -1.17 83.51
C ALA A 426 -8.46 -2.52 84.25
N ASN A 427 -7.81 -3.54 83.67
CA ASN A 427 -7.65 -4.84 84.33
C ASN A 427 -6.86 -4.74 85.64
N ARG A 428 -5.75 -3.98 85.67
CA ARG A 428 -4.98 -3.77 86.90
C ARG A 428 -5.80 -3.12 88.01
N SER A 429 -6.57 -2.08 87.67
CA SER A 429 -7.44 -1.41 88.65
C SER A 429 -8.54 -2.35 89.18
N LEU A 430 -9.04 -3.26 88.35
CA LEU A 430 -10.00 -4.26 88.78
C LEU A 430 -9.39 -5.25 89.78
N GLU A 431 -8.20 -5.78 89.47
CA GLU A 431 -7.46 -6.70 90.35
C GLU A 431 -7.11 -6.07 91.70
N GLU A 432 -6.65 -4.81 91.70
CA GLU A 432 -6.33 -4.06 92.93
C GLU A 432 -7.58 -3.88 93.82
N ASN A 433 -8.72 -3.53 93.23
CA ASN A 433 -9.99 -3.41 93.97
C ASN A 433 -10.44 -4.74 94.58
N THR A 434 -10.32 -5.86 93.85
CA THR A 434 -10.66 -7.18 94.38
C THR A 434 -9.77 -7.55 95.56
N LEU A 435 -8.45 -7.35 95.44
CA LEU A 435 -7.51 -7.64 96.53
C LEU A 435 -7.76 -6.76 97.76
N GLN A 436 -8.07 -5.48 97.56
CA GLN A 436 -8.38 -4.56 98.66
C GLN A 436 -9.64 -5.01 99.43
N LEU A 437 -10.68 -5.45 98.74
CA LEU A 437 -11.89 -5.98 99.37
C LEU A 437 -11.61 -7.25 100.18
N GLU A 438 -10.82 -8.19 99.65
CA GLU A 438 -10.43 -9.40 100.37
C GLU A 438 -9.60 -9.11 101.63
N LEU A 439 -8.66 -8.16 101.55
CA LEU A 439 -7.85 -7.75 102.70
C LEU A 439 -8.70 -7.11 103.79
N LEU A 440 -9.62 -6.21 103.42
CA LEU A 440 -10.53 -5.59 104.39
C LEU A 440 -11.35 -6.64 105.13
N LEU A 441 -12.00 -7.55 104.40
CA LEU A 441 -12.84 -8.61 104.98
C LEU A 441 -12.04 -9.56 105.87
N ASN A 442 -10.82 -9.95 105.49
CA ASN A 442 -9.99 -10.88 106.27
C ASN A 442 -9.25 -10.23 107.45
N SER A 443 -9.25 -8.90 107.55
CA SER A 443 -8.63 -8.18 108.66
C SER A 443 -9.58 -7.90 109.84
N THR A 444 -10.89 -8.08 109.65
CA THR A 444 -11.87 -7.89 110.73
C THR A 444 -11.82 -9.07 111.70
N ALA A 445 -11.82 -8.80 113.01
CA ALA A 445 -11.82 -9.84 114.04
C ALA A 445 -13.18 -10.57 114.14
N GLU A 446 -14.24 -9.94 113.66
CA GLU A 446 -15.60 -10.49 113.63
C GLU A 446 -15.77 -11.51 112.51
N ALA A 447 -16.56 -12.55 112.76
CA ALA A 447 -16.98 -13.49 111.73
C ALA A 447 -17.94 -12.79 110.76
N ILE A 448 -17.52 -12.60 109.51
CA ILE A 448 -18.35 -12.06 108.44
C ILE A 448 -18.53 -13.15 107.38
N TYR A 449 -19.77 -13.52 107.13
CA TYR A 449 -20.12 -14.41 106.03
C TYR A 449 -21.41 -13.95 105.35
N GLY A 450 -21.49 -14.20 104.05
CA GLY A 450 -22.71 -14.07 103.26
C GLY A 450 -23.36 -15.42 103.08
N ILE A 451 -24.68 -15.42 102.94
CA ILE A 451 -25.47 -16.57 102.53
C ILE A 451 -26.33 -16.22 101.32
N ASP A 452 -26.69 -17.22 100.51
CA ASP A 452 -27.72 -17.10 99.48
C ASP A 452 -29.12 -17.27 100.08
N LEU A 453 -30.16 -17.11 99.25
CA LEU A 453 -31.57 -17.26 99.63
C LEU A 453 -31.94 -18.66 100.16
N HIS A 454 -31.08 -19.66 99.97
CA HIS A 454 -31.26 -21.02 100.47
C HIS A 454 -30.45 -21.27 101.76
N GLY A 455 -29.86 -20.23 102.36
CA GLY A 455 -29.07 -20.30 103.57
C GLY A 455 -27.66 -20.85 103.36
N LYS A 456 -27.21 -21.03 102.11
CA LYS A 456 -25.88 -21.55 101.80
C LYS A 456 -24.82 -20.46 101.83
N CYS A 457 -23.67 -20.70 102.44
CA CYS A 457 -22.60 -19.70 102.52
C CYS A 457 -22.05 -19.34 101.12
N THR A 458 -22.06 -18.06 100.76
CA THR A 458 -21.56 -17.54 99.46
C THR A 458 -20.17 -16.92 99.56
N PHE A 459 -19.80 -16.44 100.74
CA PHE A 459 -18.44 -16.06 101.10
C PHE A 459 -18.31 -16.07 102.62
N CYS A 460 -17.10 -16.23 103.14
CA CYS A 460 -16.81 -15.94 104.54
C CYS A 460 -15.39 -15.42 104.68
N ASN A 461 -15.16 -14.60 105.70
CA ASN A 461 -13.82 -14.13 106.04
C ASN A 461 -13.07 -15.15 106.91
N ARG A 462 -11.76 -14.95 107.04
CA ARG A 462 -10.88 -15.79 107.86
C ARG A 462 -11.37 -15.96 109.31
N SER A 463 -11.90 -14.91 109.91
CA SER A 463 -12.39 -14.93 111.29
C SER A 463 -13.60 -15.85 111.46
N THR A 464 -14.44 -15.99 110.44
CA THR A 464 -15.55 -16.96 110.43
C THR A 464 -15.03 -18.39 110.61
N LEU A 465 -14.00 -18.78 109.85
CA LEU A 465 -13.40 -20.11 109.97
C LEU A 465 -12.77 -20.33 111.34
N GLN A 466 -12.06 -19.33 111.86
CA GLN A 466 -11.39 -19.41 113.16
C GLN A 466 -12.38 -19.51 114.33
N ILE A 467 -13.44 -18.70 114.32
CA ILE A 467 -14.44 -18.65 115.38
C ILE A 467 -15.27 -19.95 115.40
N LEU A 468 -15.68 -20.43 114.23
CA LEU A 468 -16.48 -21.64 114.06
C LEU A 468 -15.65 -22.93 114.08
N GLY A 469 -14.32 -22.85 114.01
CA GLY A 469 -13.41 -24.00 114.09
C GLY A 469 -13.26 -24.81 112.80
N PHE A 470 -13.53 -24.23 111.62
CA PHE A 470 -13.33 -24.87 110.32
C PHE A 470 -11.91 -24.66 109.79
N HIS A 471 -11.37 -25.64 109.05
CA HIS A 471 -9.98 -25.62 108.57
C HIS A 471 -9.83 -24.95 107.20
N SER A 472 -10.81 -25.15 106.30
CA SER A 472 -10.83 -24.54 104.97
C SER A 472 -12.14 -23.79 104.72
N ILE A 473 -12.09 -22.79 103.84
CA ILE A 473 -13.29 -22.13 103.32
C ILE A 473 -14.21 -23.14 102.60
N ASP A 474 -13.64 -24.17 101.96
CA ASP A 474 -14.39 -25.23 101.27
C ASP A 474 -15.28 -26.07 102.21
N ASP A 475 -15.00 -26.05 103.52
CA ASP A 475 -15.81 -26.75 104.52
C ASP A 475 -17.11 -25.99 104.84
N VAL A 476 -17.17 -24.71 104.49
CA VAL A 476 -18.28 -23.80 104.82
C VAL A 476 -18.97 -23.30 103.56
N LEU A 477 -18.21 -22.95 102.51
CA LEU A 477 -18.72 -22.42 101.26
C LEU A 477 -19.72 -23.39 100.61
N GLY A 478 -20.87 -22.87 100.20
CA GLY A 478 -21.96 -23.64 99.58
C GLY A 478 -22.77 -24.53 100.55
N ARG A 479 -22.39 -24.61 101.84
CA ARG A 479 -23.14 -25.37 102.86
C ARG A 479 -24.15 -24.49 103.58
N ASN A 480 -25.26 -25.08 104.01
CA ASN A 480 -26.31 -24.37 104.73
C ASN A 480 -25.85 -24.01 106.15
N MET A 481 -25.81 -22.72 106.48
CA MET A 481 -25.26 -22.25 107.76
C MET A 481 -26.13 -22.60 108.97
N HIS A 482 -27.45 -22.72 108.80
CA HIS A 482 -28.33 -23.12 109.90
C HIS A 482 -28.05 -24.57 110.31
N GLU A 483 -27.97 -25.47 109.34
CA GLU A 483 -27.64 -26.88 109.59
C GLU A 483 -26.22 -27.05 110.13
N LEU A 484 -25.28 -26.21 109.69
CA LEU A 484 -23.87 -26.34 110.02
C LEU A 484 -23.53 -25.83 111.41
N ILE A 485 -24.10 -24.69 111.83
CA ILE A 485 -23.68 -24.01 113.06
C ILE A 485 -24.84 -23.56 113.96
N HIS A 486 -26.09 -23.63 113.53
CA HIS A 486 -27.23 -23.08 114.28
C HIS A 486 -28.41 -24.06 114.35
N HIS A 487 -28.14 -25.36 114.43
CA HIS A 487 -29.13 -26.44 114.34
C HIS A 487 -29.76 -26.86 115.69
N SER A 488 -29.23 -26.41 116.83
CA SER A 488 -29.68 -26.85 118.17
C SER A 488 -29.52 -25.77 119.25
N LYS A 489 -30.40 -25.81 120.25
CA LYS A 489 -30.42 -24.93 121.43
C LYS A 489 -29.41 -25.39 122.48
N ALA A 490 -29.14 -24.55 123.49
CA ALA A 490 -28.16 -24.83 124.55
C ALA A 490 -28.46 -26.10 125.38
N ASP A 491 -29.74 -26.48 125.49
CA ASP A 491 -30.20 -27.68 126.18
C ASP A 491 -30.14 -28.95 125.31
N GLY A 492 -29.61 -28.84 124.09
CA GLY A 492 -29.49 -29.93 123.13
C GLY A 492 -30.76 -30.23 122.35
N THR A 493 -31.85 -29.47 122.53
CA THR A 493 -33.05 -29.61 121.70
C THR A 493 -32.84 -29.01 120.30
N PRO A 494 -33.42 -29.59 119.23
CA PRO A 494 -33.28 -29.04 117.87
C PRO A 494 -33.85 -27.62 117.76
N LEU A 495 -33.13 -26.73 117.08
CA LEU A 495 -33.65 -25.43 116.64
C LEU A 495 -34.14 -25.61 115.20
N THR A 496 -35.44 -25.46 114.95
CA THR A 496 -35.94 -25.60 113.58
C THR A 496 -35.62 -24.36 112.76
N ILE A 497 -35.63 -24.49 111.43
CA ILE A 497 -35.30 -23.38 110.53
C ILE A 497 -36.32 -22.23 110.64
N GLU A 498 -37.57 -22.54 111.00
CA GLU A 498 -38.62 -21.56 111.28
C GLU A 498 -38.42 -20.83 112.62
N GLU A 499 -37.59 -21.34 113.52
CA GLU A 499 -37.19 -20.67 114.75
C GLU A 499 -35.85 -19.91 114.59
N CYS A 500 -35.15 -20.10 113.47
CA CYS A 500 -33.86 -19.46 113.18
C CYS A 500 -34.04 -17.98 112.80
N LYS A 501 -33.57 -17.08 113.66
CA LYS A 501 -33.65 -15.64 113.41
C LYS A 501 -32.88 -15.19 112.17
N ILE A 502 -31.72 -15.78 111.86
CA ILE A 502 -30.96 -15.48 110.63
C ILE A 502 -31.81 -15.76 109.37
N PHE A 503 -32.53 -16.88 109.39
CA PHE A 503 -33.40 -17.27 108.27
C PHE A 503 -34.59 -16.31 108.11
N HIS A 504 -35.20 -15.89 109.23
CA HIS A 504 -36.25 -14.85 109.24
C HIS A 504 -35.76 -13.52 108.70
N SER A 505 -34.56 -13.07 109.10
CA SER A 505 -33.97 -11.82 108.62
C SER A 505 -33.86 -11.76 107.10
N MET A 506 -33.37 -12.85 106.51
CA MET A 506 -33.22 -12.98 105.06
C MET A 506 -34.56 -13.02 104.31
N HIS A 507 -35.56 -13.75 104.81
CA HIS A 507 -36.86 -13.92 104.12
C HIS A 507 -37.79 -12.71 104.29
N GLN A 508 -37.74 -12.03 105.43
CA GLN A 508 -38.59 -10.87 105.70
C GLN A 508 -37.94 -9.55 105.26
N GLY A 509 -36.66 -9.58 104.90
CA GLY A 509 -35.92 -8.39 104.48
C GLY A 509 -35.65 -7.40 105.62
N VAL A 510 -35.73 -7.86 106.88
CA VAL A 510 -35.54 -7.02 108.06
C VAL A 510 -34.23 -7.42 108.75
N GLY A 511 -33.40 -6.44 109.09
CA GLY A 511 -32.17 -6.68 109.84
C GLY A 511 -32.48 -7.20 111.25
N ILE A 512 -31.73 -8.21 111.69
CA ILE A 512 -31.89 -8.79 113.03
C ILE A 512 -30.56 -8.74 113.77
N GLU A 513 -30.64 -8.41 115.04
CA GLU A 513 -29.57 -8.44 116.03
C GLU A 513 -29.99 -9.39 117.15
N SER A 514 -29.05 -10.23 117.60
CA SER A 514 -29.29 -11.18 118.68
C SER A 514 -28.02 -11.31 119.51
N GLU A 515 -28.15 -11.19 120.84
CA GLU A 515 -27.02 -11.21 121.80
C GLU A 515 -26.93 -12.51 122.64
N ASP A 516 -27.98 -13.35 122.60
CA ASP A 516 -28.12 -14.55 123.44
C ASP A 516 -28.45 -15.81 122.60
N GLU A 517 -27.70 -16.06 121.52
CA GLU A 517 -27.85 -17.28 120.70
C GLU A 517 -26.60 -18.17 120.75
N PHE A 518 -26.78 -19.47 120.51
CA PHE A 518 -25.69 -20.44 120.58
C PHE A 518 -25.34 -20.92 119.19
N PHE A 519 -24.08 -20.75 118.80
CA PHE A 519 -23.54 -21.41 117.61
C PHE A 519 -22.70 -22.61 117.98
N TRP A 520 -22.72 -23.59 117.09
CA TRP A 520 -21.97 -24.84 117.17
C TRP A 520 -20.72 -24.76 116.33
N LYS A 521 -19.60 -25.19 116.90
CA LYS A 521 -18.32 -25.30 116.22
C LYS A 521 -18.21 -26.63 115.50
N ALA A 522 -17.26 -26.71 114.56
CA ALA A 522 -16.95 -27.94 113.83
C ALA A 522 -16.55 -29.12 114.74
N ASP A 523 -16.02 -28.85 115.94
CA ASP A 523 -15.63 -29.86 116.93
C ASP A 523 -16.79 -30.34 117.82
N GLY A 524 -18.00 -29.82 117.60
CA GLY A 524 -19.21 -30.18 118.35
C GLY A 524 -19.39 -29.42 119.66
N THR A 525 -18.50 -28.48 120.02
CA THR A 525 -18.72 -27.57 121.15
C THR A 525 -19.59 -26.38 120.75
N SER A 526 -20.36 -25.82 121.69
CA SER A 526 -21.16 -24.62 121.45
C SER A 526 -20.63 -23.42 122.23
N PHE A 527 -20.92 -22.21 121.72
CA PHE A 527 -20.55 -20.94 122.36
C PHE A 527 -21.64 -19.90 122.15
N ASN A 528 -21.74 -18.96 123.09
CA ASN A 528 -22.70 -17.87 123.00
C ASN A 528 -22.20 -16.84 121.97
N VAL A 529 -23.11 -16.36 121.12
CA VAL A 529 -22.81 -15.43 120.04
C VAL A 529 -23.69 -14.19 120.11
N SER A 530 -23.07 -13.04 119.84
CA SER A 530 -23.75 -11.85 119.39
C SER A 530 -23.51 -11.70 117.89
N TYR A 531 -24.57 -11.52 117.10
CA TYR A 531 -24.44 -11.29 115.66
C TYR A 531 -25.47 -10.31 115.12
N HIS A 532 -25.12 -9.70 114.00
CA HIS A 532 -26.04 -8.94 113.17
C HIS A 532 -26.19 -9.59 111.80
N SER A 533 -27.42 -9.79 111.37
CA SER A 533 -27.76 -10.32 110.05
C SER A 533 -28.55 -9.25 109.29
N PHE A 534 -28.02 -8.83 108.14
CA PHE A 534 -28.67 -7.86 107.27
C PHE A 534 -28.76 -8.38 105.84
N PRO A 535 -29.91 -8.26 105.17
CA PRO A 535 -30.06 -8.63 103.77
C PRO A 535 -29.25 -7.67 102.87
N GLN A 536 -28.54 -8.23 101.88
CA GLN A 536 -27.85 -7.45 100.84
C GLN A 536 -28.74 -7.34 99.60
N ILE A 537 -29.11 -6.12 99.22
CA ILE A 537 -29.96 -5.86 98.06
C ILE A 537 -29.08 -5.35 96.92
N ARG A 538 -29.13 -6.02 95.77
CA ARG A 538 -28.44 -5.59 94.55
C ARG A 538 -29.50 -5.07 93.58
N GLU A 539 -29.41 -3.77 93.28
CA GLU A 539 -30.31 -3.01 92.38
C GLU A 539 -31.76 -2.75 92.88
N GLY A 540 -31.92 -2.34 94.14
CA GLY A 540 -33.17 -1.72 94.63
C GLY A 540 -34.29 -2.68 94.97
#